data_AF-A0A5S3YLF2-F1
#
_entry.id   AF-A0A5S3YLF2-F1
#
_cell.length_a   1.000
_cell.length_b   1.000
_cell.length_c   1.000
_cell.angle_alpha   90.00
_cell.angle_beta   90.00
_cell.angle_gamma   90.00
#
_symmetry.space_group_name_H-M   'P 1'
#
loop_
_entity.id
_entity.type
_entity.pdbx_description
1 polymer ?
#
loop_
_entity_poly.entity_id
_entity_poly.type
_entity_poly.pdbx_seq_one_letter_code
_entity_poly.pdbx_strand_id
1 'polypeptide(L)'
;ADSTTLEFLHHFVGALASGDVLLSTSRQAVPTQLKDLTLVDVCLRKLTEKATEDFIINLFDGRRVSERVLKLLTSRTDGIPLFIEELVNMLKQKALVGDKGGEIDFLAPDKLDQVPTSLRESLQQKLDSLSHAKETAQLAAT
;
A
#
# COMPACT_ATOMS: atom_id res chain seq x y z
N ALA A 1 -10.61 9.13 -15.81
CA ALA A 1 -10.57 10.54 -16.24
C ALA A 1 -11.73 10.76 -17.19
N ASP A 2 -12.43 11.88 -17.09
CA ASP A 2 -13.47 12.25 -18.04
C ASP A 2 -12.86 12.80 -19.34
N SER A 3 -13.70 13.09 -20.35
CA SER A 3 -13.24 13.62 -21.64
C SER A 3 -12.50 14.94 -21.50
N THR A 4 -12.99 15.86 -20.66
CA THR A 4 -12.38 17.17 -20.41
C THR A 4 -10.95 17.04 -19.89
N THR A 5 -10.73 16.11 -18.96
CA THR A 5 -9.38 15.83 -18.42
C THR A 5 -8.45 15.31 -19.52
N LEU A 6 -8.94 14.44 -20.42
CA LEU A 6 -8.11 13.88 -21.50
C LEU A 6 -7.75 14.94 -22.55
N GLU A 7 -8.68 15.80 -22.93
CA GLU A 7 -8.42 16.93 -23.84
C GLU A 7 -7.41 17.91 -23.24
N PHE A 8 -7.53 18.22 -21.94
CA PHE A 8 -6.54 19.05 -21.25
C PHE A 8 -5.16 18.42 -21.26
N LEU A 9 -5.04 17.12 -20.96
CA LEU A 9 -3.75 16.42 -20.99
C LEU A 9 -3.11 16.46 -22.37
N HIS A 10 -3.90 16.26 -23.43
CA HIS A 10 -3.43 16.32 -24.82
C HIS A 10 -2.88 17.72 -25.16
N HIS A 11 -3.64 18.77 -24.84
CA HIS A 11 -3.21 20.14 -25.04
C HIS A 11 -1.97 20.50 -24.20
N PHE A 12 -1.96 20.10 -22.93
CA PHE A 12 -0.89 20.41 -21.99
C PHE A 12 0.44 19.79 -22.42
N VAL A 13 0.43 18.54 -22.88
CA VAL A 13 1.63 17.86 -23.41
C VAL A 13 2.20 18.61 -24.62
N GLY A 14 1.35 19.16 -25.49
CA GLY A 14 1.79 20.00 -26.61
C GLY A 14 2.44 21.33 -26.21
N ALA A 15 2.20 21.81 -24.99
CA ALA A 15 2.77 23.04 -24.46
C ALA A 15 4.07 22.83 -23.65
N LEU A 16 4.46 21.58 -23.41
CA LEU A 16 5.67 21.25 -22.65
C LEU A 16 6.94 21.61 -23.41
N ALA A 17 7.94 22.12 -22.71
CA ALA A 17 9.24 22.42 -23.32
C ALA A 17 10.03 21.13 -23.57
N SER A 18 11.03 21.21 -24.44
CA SER A 18 11.92 20.07 -24.69
C SER A 18 12.64 19.67 -23.41
N GLY A 19 12.44 18.42 -22.96
CA GLY A 19 13.02 17.87 -21.73
C GLY A 19 12.04 17.76 -20.56
N ASP A 20 10.86 18.40 -20.64
CA ASP A 20 9.83 18.27 -19.62
C ASP A 20 9.14 16.89 -19.72
N VAL A 21 8.78 16.33 -18.56
CA VAL A 21 8.09 15.04 -18.46
C VAL A 21 6.86 15.18 -17.59
N LEU A 22 5.72 14.71 -18.09
CA LEU A 22 4.50 14.56 -17.32
C LEU A 22 4.41 13.14 -16.75
N LEU A 23 4.38 13.03 -15.42
CA LEU A 23 4.10 11.77 -14.74
C LEU A 23 2.66 11.73 -14.25
N SER A 24 1.95 10.66 -14.60
CA SER A 24 0.57 10.42 -14.13
C SER A 24 0.43 8.97 -13.68
N THR A 25 -0.51 8.73 -12.77
CA THR A 25 -0.81 7.39 -12.24
C THR A 25 -2.30 7.09 -12.42
N SER A 26 -2.61 5.87 -12.84
CA SER A 26 -3.99 5.40 -13.01
C SER A 26 -4.11 3.93 -12.64
N ARG A 27 -5.29 3.53 -12.15
CA ARG A 27 -5.65 2.11 -11.98
C ARG A 27 -6.20 1.49 -13.28
N GLN A 28 -6.57 2.33 -14.24
CA GLN A 28 -7.07 1.93 -15.55
C GLN A 28 -5.95 2.01 -16.58
N ALA A 29 -6.03 1.19 -17.62
CA ALA A 29 -5.13 1.27 -18.76
C ALA A 29 -5.21 2.65 -19.43
N VAL A 30 -4.15 3.03 -20.14
CA VAL A 30 -4.09 4.29 -20.87
C VAL A 30 -5.27 4.41 -21.83
N PRO A 31 -6.06 5.50 -21.75
CA PRO A 31 -7.15 5.78 -22.67
C PRO A 31 -6.67 5.84 -24.13
N THR A 32 -7.49 5.35 -25.07
CA THR A 32 -7.13 5.35 -26.50
C THR A 32 -6.86 6.76 -27.04
N GLN A 33 -7.50 7.78 -26.46
CA GLN A 33 -7.35 9.20 -26.81
C GLN A 33 -5.96 9.78 -26.52
N LEU A 34 -5.14 9.09 -25.72
CA LEU A 34 -3.78 9.55 -25.39
C LEU A 34 -2.69 8.73 -26.11
N LYS A 35 -3.07 7.69 -26.88
CA LYS A 35 -2.12 6.75 -27.50
C LYS A 35 -1.27 7.34 -28.62
N ASP A 36 -1.68 8.48 -29.16
CA ASP A 36 -0.94 9.26 -30.16
C ASP A 36 0.18 10.09 -29.54
N LEU A 37 0.21 10.24 -28.21
CA LEU A 37 1.30 10.89 -27.49
C LEU A 37 2.51 9.95 -27.34
N THR A 38 3.69 10.53 -27.10
CA THR A 38 4.87 9.73 -26.70
C THR A 38 4.70 9.30 -25.24
N LEU A 39 4.38 8.03 -25.03
CA LEU A 39 4.08 7.46 -23.71
C LEU A 39 5.10 6.40 -23.31
N VAL A 40 5.42 6.38 -22.02
CA VAL A 40 6.15 5.29 -21.37
C VAL A 40 5.25 4.70 -20.29
N ASP A 41 4.72 3.51 -20.55
CA ASP A 41 3.91 2.79 -19.58
C ASP A 41 4.79 2.05 -18.58
N VAL A 42 4.67 2.43 -17.30
CA VAL A 42 5.35 1.75 -16.19
C VAL A 42 4.33 0.93 -15.42
N CYS A 43 4.32 -0.38 -15.68
CA CYS A 43 3.46 -1.30 -14.94
C CYS A 43 4.03 -1.57 -13.54
N LEU A 44 3.35 -1.05 -12.51
CA LEU A 44 3.67 -1.35 -11.11
C LEU A 44 3.11 -2.72 -10.75
N ARG A 45 4.00 -3.70 -10.60
CA ARG A 45 3.67 -5.04 -10.10
C ARG A 45 3.72 -5.06 -8.57
N LYS A 46 3.09 -6.07 -7.99
CA LYS A 46 3.25 -6.41 -6.57
C LYS A 46 4.74 -6.64 -6.26
N LEU A 47 5.13 -6.40 -5.03
CA LEU A 47 6.49 -6.69 -4.57
C LEU A 47 6.74 -8.19 -4.69
N THR A 48 7.98 -8.53 -5.07
CA THR A 48 8.46 -9.91 -4.94
C THR A 48 8.53 -10.29 -3.47
N GLU A 49 8.65 -11.58 -3.17
CA GLU A 49 8.81 -12.05 -1.80
C GLU A 49 10.01 -11.38 -1.10
N LYS A 50 11.17 -11.33 -1.78
CA LYS A 50 12.37 -10.67 -1.25
C LYS A 50 12.16 -9.17 -1.00
N ALA A 51 11.55 -8.46 -1.95
CA ALA A 51 11.27 -7.04 -1.79
C ALA A 51 10.23 -6.77 -0.70
N THR A 52 9.31 -7.71 -0.48
CA THR A 52 8.32 -7.67 0.62
C THR A 52 9.03 -7.78 1.97
N GLU A 53 9.94 -8.74 2.13
CA GLU A 53 10.75 -8.88 3.35
C GLU A 53 11.60 -7.63 3.61
N ASP A 54 12.29 -7.12 2.59
CA ASP A 54 13.11 -5.91 2.72
C ASP A 54 12.25 -4.70 3.11
N PHE A 55 11.03 -4.61 2.56
CA PHE A 55 10.09 -3.56 2.93
C PHE A 55 9.59 -3.70 4.37
N ILE A 56 9.27 -4.92 4.82
CA ILE A 56 8.89 -5.19 6.21
C ILE A 56 10.02 -4.78 7.17
N ILE A 57 11.27 -5.17 6.87
CA ILE A 57 12.43 -4.82 7.70
C ILE A 57 12.60 -3.30 7.79
N ASN A 58 12.46 -2.59 6.67
CA ASN A 58 12.50 -1.13 6.66
C ASN A 58 11.37 -0.52 7.51
N LEU A 59 10.16 -1.09 7.48
CA LEU A 59 9.06 -0.66 8.34
C LEU A 59 9.32 -0.94 9.82
N PHE A 60 10.27 -1.80 10.18
CA PHE A 60 10.78 -2.00 11.54
C PHE A 60 12.11 -1.26 11.80
N ASP A 61 12.34 -0.15 11.08
CA ASP A 61 13.49 0.74 11.26
C ASP A 61 14.84 0.03 10.99
N GLY A 62 14.83 -0.96 10.09
CA GLY A 62 16.02 -1.74 9.74
C GLY A 62 16.44 -2.76 10.80
N ARG A 63 15.66 -2.96 11.87
CA ARG A 63 15.95 -3.98 12.88
C ARG A 63 15.75 -5.38 12.31
N ARG A 64 16.47 -6.35 12.88
CA ARG A 64 16.24 -7.77 12.58
C ARG A 64 14.80 -8.13 12.95
N VAL A 65 14.14 -8.90 12.08
CA VAL A 65 12.76 -9.34 12.24
C VAL A 65 12.74 -10.86 12.16
N SER A 66 12.09 -11.50 13.13
CA SER A 66 12.04 -12.95 13.21
C SER A 66 11.38 -13.56 11.98
N GLU A 67 11.83 -14.74 11.58
CA GLU A 67 11.27 -15.47 10.44
C GLU A 67 9.75 -15.69 10.61
N ARG A 68 9.28 -15.87 11.84
CA ARG A 68 7.86 -16.04 12.16
C ARG A 68 7.06 -14.79 11.80
N VAL A 69 7.57 -13.60 12.16
CA VAL A 69 6.92 -12.32 11.86
C VAL A 69 6.96 -12.05 10.35
N LEU A 70 8.12 -12.25 9.71
CA LEU A 70 8.27 -12.10 8.26
C LEU A 70 7.29 -12.99 7.51
N LYS A 71 7.24 -14.29 7.83
CA LYS A 71 6.35 -15.27 7.19
C LYS A 71 4.87 -14.95 7.37
N LEU A 72 4.46 -14.46 8.54
CA LEU A 72 3.07 -14.03 8.75
C LEU A 72 2.72 -12.84 7.85
N LEU A 73 3.59 -11.84 7.81
CA LEU A 73 3.35 -10.62 7.05
C LEU A 73 3.39 -10.89 5.55
N THR A 74 4.37 -11.63 5.04
CA THR A 74 4.48 -11.98 3.61
C THR A 74 3.28 -12.80 3.15
N SER A 75 2.90 -13.84 3.90
CA SER A 75 1.78 -14.72 3.53
C SER A 75 0.42 -14.01 3.52
N ARG A 76 0.21 -13.02 4.39
CA ARG A 76 -1.06 -12.30 4.45
C ARG A 76 -1.15 -11.15 3.48
N THR A 77 -0.04 -10.50 3.15
CA THR A 77 -0.07 -9.22 2.42
C THR A 77 0.01 -9.33 0.90
N ASP A 78 0.42 -10.50 0.39
CA ASP A 78 0.50 -10.80 -1.04
C ASP A 78 1.32 -9.74 -1.83
N GLY A 79 2.39 -9.24 -1.20
CA GLY A 79 3.30 -8.25 -1.80
C GLY A 79 2.68 -6.89 -2.10
N ILE A 80 1.50 -6.57 -1.56
CA ILE A 80 0.84 -5.27 -1.75
C ILE A 80 1.41 -4.27 -0.73
N PRO A 81 2.18 -3.22 -1.15
CA PRO A 81 2.85 -2.29 -0.23
C PRO A 81 1.94 -1.71 0.84
N LEU A 82 0.79 -1.15 0.43
CA LEU A 82 -0.17 -0.59 1.37
C LEU A 82 -0.60 -1.60 2.43
N PHE A 83 -0.84 -2.86 2.05
CA PHE A 83 -1.28 -3.85 3.02
C PHE A 83 -0.17 -4.23 4.00
N ILE A 84 1.08 -4.28 3.53
CA ILE A 84 2.25 -4.53 4.39
C ILE A 84 2.35 -3.44 5.46
N GLU A 85 2.28 -2.17 5.07
CA GLU A 85 2.32 -1.02 5.99
C GLU A 85 1.19 -1.09 7.02
N GLU A 86 -0.03 -1.34 6.55
CA GLU A 86 -1.22 -1.41 7.39
C GLU A 86 -1.11 -2.52 8.44
N LEU A 87 -0.65 -3.70 8.03
CA LEU A 87 -0.53 -4.85 8.91
C LEU A 87 0.61 -4.67 9.93
N VAL A 88 1.77 -4.14 9.50
CA VAL A 88 2.88 -3.80 10.41
C VAL A 88 2.45 -2.75 11.42
N ASN A 89 1.80 -1.68 10.98
CA ASN A 89 1.30 -0.61 11.85
C ASN A 89 0.31 -1.15 12.88
N MET A 90 -0.58 -2.05 12.48
CA MET A 90 -1.53 -2.68 13.40
C MET A 90 -0.80 -3.54 14.44
N LEU A 91 0.18 -4.35 14.05
CA LEU A 91 0.97 -5.16 14.99
C LEU A 91 1.70 -4.27 16.01
N LYS A 92 2.27 -3.14 15.57
CA LYS A 92 2.91 -2.14 16.44
C LYS A 92 1.90 -1.49 17.40
N GLN A 93 0.78 -0.98 16.87
CA GLN A 93 -0.25 -0.28 17.65
C GLN A 93 -0.88 -1.16 18.73
N LYS A 94 -1.14 -2.44 18.42
CA LYS A 94 -1.67 -3.42 19.38
C LYS A 94 -0.60 -4.03 20.28
N ALA A 95 0.66 -3.58 20.19
CA ALA A 95 1.81 -4.12 20.91
C ALA A 95 1.94 -5.65 20.81
N LEU A 96 1.65 -6.20 19.62
CA LEU A 96 1.72 -7.64 19.35
C LEU A 96 3.13 -8.12 19.00
N VAL A 97 3.99 -7.19 18.59
CA VAL A 97 5.41 -7.42 18.29
C VAL A 97 6.27 -6.46 19.10
N GLY A 98 7.50 -6.89 19.39
CA GLY A 98 8.47 -6.09 20.14
C GLY A 98 9.86 -6.73 20.11
N ASP A 99 10.82 -6.07 20.75
CA ASP A 99 12.18 -6.58 20.84
C ASP A 99 12.24 -7.78 21.78
N LYS A 100 12.72 -8.91 21.28
CA LYS A 100 12.94 -10.14 22.03
C LYS A 100 14.32 -10.69 21.73
N GLY A 101 15.31 -10.25 22.50
CA GLY A 101 16.68 -10.71 22.36
C GLY A 101 17.42 -10.09 21.17
N GLY A 102 17.10 -8.85 20.80
CA GLY A 102 17.76 -8.13 19.69
C GLY A 102 17.12 -8.36 18.33
N GLU A 103 15.93 -8.95 18.30
CA GLU A 103 15.14 -9.21 17.10
C GLU A 103 13.67 -8.88 17.38
N ILE A 104 12.96 -8.36 16.37
CA ILE A 104 11.52 -8.16 16.42
C ILE A 104 10.81 -9.50 16.34
N ASP A 105 10.13 -9.89 17.41
CA ASP A 105 9.33 -11.11 17.47
C ASP A 105 7.97 -10.85 18.13
N PHE A 106 7.07 -11.84 18.06
CA PHE A 106 5.76 -11.77 18.71
C PHE A 106 5.88 -11.78 20.24
N LEU A 107 5.23 -10.81 20.88
CA LEU A 107 5.14 -10.70 22.34
C LEU A 107 4.02 -11.57 22.92
N ALA A 108 2.91 -11.70 22.18
CA ALA A 108 1.75 -12.49 22.58
C ALA A 108 1.27 -13.35 21.38
N PRO A 109 1.91 -14.51 21.13
CA PRO A 109 1.59 -15.38 20.00
C PRO A 109 0.10 -15.80 19.97
N ASP A 110 -0.50 -15.93 21.15
CA ASP A 110 -1.90 -16.38 21.33
C ASP A 110 -2.92 -15.35 20.83
N LYS A 111 -2.49 -14.09 20.58
CA LYS A 111 -3.35 -13.03 20.04
C LYS A 111 -3.24 -12.87 18.52
N LEU A 112 -2.48 -13.73 17.85
CA LEU A 112 -2.29 -13.69 16.38
C LEU A 112 -3.59 -13.96 15.61
N ASP A 113 -4.56 -14.66 16.22
CA ASP A 113 -5.89 -14.88 15.62
C ASP A 113 -6.69 -13.57 15.46
N GLN A 114 -6.30 -12.50 16.16
CA GLN A 114 -6.92 -11.17 16.06
C GLN A 114 -6.32 -10.30 14.94
N VAL A 115 -5.28 -10.81 14.26
CA VAL A 115 -4.67 -10.17 13.10
C VAL A 115 -5.58 -10.41 11.89
N PRO A 116 -5.94 -9.37 11.11
CA PRO A 116 -6.70 -9.52 9.88
C PRO A 116 -6.03 -10.49 8.91
N THR A 117 -6.85 -11.27 8.21
CA THR A 117 -6.39 -12.19 7.16
C THR A 117 -6.37 -11.54 5.79
N SER A 118 -7.01 -10.36 5.64
CA SER A 118 -7.05 -9.60 4.39
C SER A 118 -6.98 -8.09 4.60
N LEU A 119 -6.59 -7.37 3.53
CA LEU A 119 -6.56 -5.90 3.52
C LEU A 119 -7.95 -5.33 3.81
N ARG A 120 -8.99 -5.94 3.24
CA ARG A 120 -10.38 -5.52 3.46
C ARG A 120 -10.74 -5.58 4.94
N GLU A 121 -10.37 -6.64 5.64
CA GLU A 121 -10.57 -6.75 7.09
C GLU A 121 -9.76 -5.71 7.86
N SER A 122 -8.51 -5.43 7.45
CA SER A 122 -7.69 -4.38 8.05
C SER A 122 -8.33 -2.99 7.91
N LEU A 123 -8.81 -2.66 6.70
CA LEU A 123 -9.50 -1.40 6.42
C LEU A 123 -10.83 -1.28 7.17
N GLN A 124 -11.60 -2.38 7.23
CA GLN A 124 -12.85 -2.44 7.97
C GLN A 124 -12.62 -2.22 9.46
N GLN A 125 -11.61 -2.89 10.05
CA GLN A 125 -11.26 -2.68 11.47
C GLN A 125 -10.85 -1.23 11.74
N LYS A 126 -10.11 -0.59 10.82
CA LYS A 126 -9.78 0.83 10.96
C LYS A 126 -11.03 1.71 10.90
N LEU A 127 -11.92 1.48 9.93
CA LEU A 127 -13.20 2.18 9.86
C LEU A 127 -14.04 1.99 11.13
N ASP A 128 -14.08 0.78 11.68
CA ASP A 128 -14.82 0.47 12.92
C ASP A 128 -14.21 1.16 14.14
N SER A 129 -12.89 1.41 14.15
CA SER A 129 -12.21 2.17 15.21
C SER A 129 -12.49 3.68 15.17
N LEU A 130 -12.96 4.22 14.04
CA LEU A 130 -13.27 5.64 13.86
C LEU A 130 -14.64 6.01 14.48
N SER A 131 -14.82 5.82 15.78
CA SER A 131 -16.08 6.05 16.53
C SER A 131 -17.08 7.04 15.90
N HIS A 132 -16.81 8.35 15.97
CA HIS A 132 -17.69 9.41 15.42
C HIS A 132 -17.36 9.82 13.99
N ALA A 133 -16.18 9.43 13.47
CA ALA A 133 -15.73 9.80 12.14
C ALA A 133 -16.07 8.75 11.07
N LYS A 134 -16.61 7.59 11.47
CA LYS A 134 -16.93 6.46 10.60
C LYS A 134 -17.97 6.83 9.55
N GLU A 135 -19.07 7.48 9.94
CA GLU A 135 -20.12 7.89 8.99
C GLU A 135 -19.57 8.86 7.94
N THR A 136 -18.77 9.85 8.36
CA THR A 136 -18.11 10.78 7.45
C THR A 136 -17.15 10.07 6.50
N ALA A 137 -16.33 9.14 7.01
CA ALA A 137 -15.40 8.36 6.19
C ALA A 137 -16.11 7.44 5.19
N GLN A 138 -17.26 6.88 5.56
CA GLN A 138 -18.09 6.05 4.67
C GLN A 138 -18.75 6.88 3.57
N LEU A 139 -19.30 8.05 3.89
CA LEU A 139 -19.89 8.95 2.90
C LEU A 139 -18.87 9.44 1.87
N ALA A 140 -17.62 9.64 2.27
CA ALA A 140 -16.53 10.06 1.37
C ALA A 140 -16.00 8.93 0.45
N ALA A 141 -16.41 7.68 0.68
CA ALA A 141 -15.98 6.52 -0.11
C ALA A 141 -16.96 6.14 -1.24
N THR A 142 -18.12 6.79 -1.31
CA THR A 142 -19.12 6.73 -2.38
C THR A 142 -18.91 7.83 -3.40
#